data_AF-A0A7V3HC69-F1
#
_entry.id   AF-A0A7V3HC69-F1
#
_cell.length_a   1.000
_cell.length_b   1.000
_cell.length_c   1.000
_cell.angle_alpha   90.00
_cell.angle_beta   90.00
_cell.angle_gamma   90.00
#
_symmetry.space_group_name_H-M   'P 1'
#
loop_
_entity.id
_entity.type
_entity.pdbx_description
1 polymer ?
#
loop_
_entity_poly.entity_id
_entity_poly.type
_entity_poly.pdbx_seq_one_letter_code
_entity_poly.pdbx_strand_id
1 'polypeptide(L)'
;MKKIILGLIIMIGISVFYIYKKNTAKTDKQFKPAIVEYENISEYVDTTGQVEPLNRVEILPPSGGRIEKILAEEGNNVNSGDILALMSSQDRVAILDAARAIGEKEFNYWQDSYKPIKILAP
;
A
#
# COMPACT_ATOMS: atom_id res chain seq x y z
N MET A 1 -15.14 -72.47 -69.67
CA MET A 1 -14.62 -71.10 -69.50
C MET A 1 -15.59 -70.16 -68.77
N LYS A 2 -16.89 -70.13 -69.11
CA LYS A 2 -17.89 -69.22 -68.46
C LYS A 2 -18.07 -69.39 -66.94
N LYS A 3 -17.94 -70.61 -66.40
CA LYS A 3 -18.09 -70.89 -64.95
C LYS A 3 -16.92 -70.37 -64.09
N ILE A 4 -15.71 -70.31 -64.65
CA ILE A 4 -14.50 -69.81 -63.97
C ILE A 4 -14.56 -68.28 -63.84
N ILE A 5 -15.04 -67.60 -64.88
CA ILE A 5 -15.25 -66.15 -64.89
C ILE A 5 -16.31 -65.73 -63.86
N LEU A 6 -17.39 -66.53 -63.72
CA LEU A 6 -18.44 -66.25 -62.74
C LEU A 6 -17.94 -66.41 -61.29
N GLY A 7 -17.09 -67.40 -61.02
CA GLY A 7 -16.46 -67.57 -59.70
C GLY A 7 -15.53 -66.42 -59.33
N LEU A 8 -14.77 -65.89 -60.31
CA LEU A 8 -13.87 -64.75 -60.08
C LEU A 8 -14.65 -63.47 -59.74
N ILE A 9 -15.79 -63.23 -60.41
CA ILE A 9 -16.66 -62.07 -60.13
C ILE A 9 -17.26 -62.15 -58.73
N ILE A 10 -17.67 -63.34 -58.29
CA ILE A 10 -18.21 -63.55 -56.94
C ILE A 10 -17.12 -63.30 -55.88
N MET A 11 -15.89 -63.78 -56.10
CA MET A 11 -14.77 -63.54 -55.20
C MET A 11 -14.39 -62.06 -55.10
N ILE A 12 -14.43 -61.34 -56.22
CA ILE A 12 -14.19 -59.88 -56.24
C ILE A 12 -15.33 -59.16 -55.49
N GLY A 13 -16.58 -59.55 -55.71
CA GLY A 13 -17.73 -58.99 -55.00
C GLY A 13 -17.65 -59.17 -53.48
N ILE A 14 -17.26 -60.36 -53.01
CA ILE A 14 -17.06 -60.65 -51.58
C ILE A 14 -15.91 -59.83 -51.01
N SER A 15 -14.80 -59.72 -51.75
CA SER A 15 -13.63 -58.94 -51.33
C SER A 15 -13.96 -57.44 -51.19
N VAL A 16 -14.65 -56.88 -52.18
CA VAL A 16 -15.09 -55.47 -52.16
C VAL A 16 -16.09 -55.23 -51.02
N PHE A 17 -17.03 -56.15 -50.79
CA PHE A 17 -17.99 -56.06 -49.69
C PHE A 17 -17.29 -56.09 -48.31
N TYR A 18 -16.26 -56.93 -48.17
CA TYR A 18 -15.49 -57.03 -46.93
C TYR A 18 -14.69 -55.75 -46.63
N ILE A 19 -14.10 -55.14 -47.65
CA ILE A 19 -13.36 -53.87 -47.53
C ILE A 19 -14.30 -52.71 -47.17
N TYR A 20 -15.48 -52.63 -47.81
CA TYR A 20 -16.49 -51.61 -47.47
C TYR A 20 -17.00 -51.76 -46.03
N LYS A 21 -17.27 -52.98 -45.57
CA LYS A 21 -17.68 -53.23 -44.18
C LYS A 21 -16.60 -52.85 -43.17
N LYS A 22 -15.31 -53.10 -43.49
CA LYS A 22 -14.18 -52.75 -42.61
C LYS A 22 -13.93 -51.24 -42.55
N ASN A 23 -14.10 -50.50 -43.66
CA ASN A 23 -13.95 -49.04 -43.70
C ASN A 23 -15.15 -48.29 -43.10
N THR A 24 -16.25 -48.98 -42.81
CA THR A 24 -17.42 -48.44 -42.08
C THR A 24 -17.36 -48.76 -40.58
N ALA A 25 -16.23 -49.26 -40.07
CA ALA A 25 -15.98 -49.29 -38.64
C ALA A 25 -15.76 -47.85 -38.19
N LYS A 26 -16.85 -47.20 -37.72
CA LYS A 26 -16.81 -45.87 -37.12
C LYS A 26 -15.74 -45.90 -36.04
N THR A 27 -14.66 -45.12 -36.23
CA THR A 27 -13.70 -44.82 -35.19
C THR A 27 -14.47 -44.12 -34.08
N ASP A 28 -14.91 -44.91 -33.10
CA ASP A 28 -15.53 -44.42 -31.89
C ASP A 28 -14.45 -43.65 -31.15
N LYS A 29 -14.40 -42.33 -31.36
CA LYS A 29 -13.53 -41.44 -30.60
C LYS A 29 -14.02 -41.52 -29.16
N GLN A 30 -13.38 -42.36 -28.36
CA GLN A 30 -13.69 -42.49 -26.95
C GLN A 30 -13.28 -41.20 -26.25
N PHE A 31 -14.28 -40.36 -25.93
CA PHE A 31 -14.10 -39.20 -25.07
C PHE A 31 -14.26 -39.64 -23.62
N LYS A 32 -13.31 -39.29 -22.76
CA LYS A 32 -13.43 -39.51 -21.33
C LYS A 32 -14.26 -38.37 -20.73
N PRO A 33 -15.40 -38.64 -20.07
CA PRO A 33 -16.14 -37.58 -19.38
C PRO A 33 -15.33 -37.10 -18.17
N ALA A 34 -15.29 -35.78 -17.99
CA ALA A 34 -14.78 -35.16 -16.77
C ALA A 34 -15.96 -34.78 -15.87
N ILE A 35 -15.84 -35.04 -14.57
CA ILE A 35 -16.83 -34.64 -13.58
C ILE A 35 -16.52 -33.19 -13.21
N VAL A 36 -17.52 -32.32 -13.30
CA VAL A 36 -17.42 -30.91 -12.90
C VAL A 36 -18.03 -30.75 -11.52
N GLU A 37 -17.31 -30.07 -10.64
CA GLU A 37 -17.76 -29.76 -9.29
C GLU A 37 -17.90 -28.24 -9.15
N TYR A 38 -18.90 -27.82 -8.36
CA TYR A 38 -19.05 -26.41 -8.03
C TYR A 38 -18.08 -26.07 -6.91
N GLU A 39 -17.09 -25.24 -7.22
CA GLU A 39 -16.17 -24.70 -6.24
C GLU A 39 -16.20 -23.17 -6.31
N ASN A 40 -15.85 -22.53 -5.20
CA ASN A 40 -15.75 -21.08 -5.13
C ASN A 40 -14.42 -20.63 -5.74
N ILE A 41 -14.50 -19.86 -6.81
CA ILE A 41 -13.33 -19.20 -7.40
C ILE A 41 -13.33 -17.76 -6.88
N SER A 42 -12.21 -17.35 -6.30
CA SER A 42 -11.99 -15.96 -5.89
C SER A 42 -11.04 -15.30 -6.88
N GLU A 43 -11.45 -14.15 -7.42
CA GLU A 43 -10.61 -13.30 -8.26
C GLU A 43 -10.17 -12.10 -7.42
N TYR A 44 -8.86 -11.85 -7.40
CA TYR A 44 -8.27 -10.72 -6.69
C TYR A 44 -7.58 -9.79 -7.69
N VAL A 45 -7.64 -8.50 -7.42
CA VAL A 45 -6.93 -7.46 -8.18
C VAL A 45 -5.91 -6.84 -7.24
N ASP A 46 -4.63 -7.06 -7.52
CA ASP A 46 -3.56 -6.45 -6.76
C ASP A 46 -3.45 -4.97 -7.13
N THR A 47 -3.55 -4.11 -6.12
CA THR A 47 -3.35 -2.67 -6.27
C THR A 47 -2.28 -2.20 -5.29
N THR A 48 -1.52 -1.19 -5.73
CA THR A 48 -0.61 -0.46 -4.86
C THR A 48 -1.30 0.80 -4.35
N GLY A 49 -0.95 1.24 -3.14
CA GLY A 49 -1.36 2.53 -2.59
C GLY A 49 -0.25 3.10 -1.72
N GLN A 50 -0.29 4.40 -1.49
CA GLN A 50 0.62 5.07 -0.57
C GLN A 50 -0.07 5.27 0.78
N VAL A 51 0.68 5.10 1.86
CA VAL A 51 0.22 5.43 3.21
C VAL A 51 0.51 6.90 3.45
N GLU A 52 -0.52 7.66 3.80
CA GLU A 52 -0.42 9.06 4.19
C GLU A 52 -0.84 9.25 5.66
N PRO A 53 -0.23 10.21 6.37
CA PRO A 53 -0.63 10.53 7.73
C PRO A 53 -2.06 11.07 7.76
N LEU A 54 -2.88 10.56 8.68
CA LEU A 54 -4.26 11.01 8.86
C LEU A 54 -4.35 12.50 9.24
N ASN A 55 -3.42 12.96 10.07
CA ASN A 55 -3.33 14.35 10.49
C ASN A 55 -1.87 14.81 10.45
N ARG A 56 -1.64 16.01 9.90
CA ARG A 56 -0.34 16.68 9.87
C ARG A 56 -0.60 18.15 10.21
N VAL A 57 -0.07 18.59 11.35
CA VAL A 57 -0.24 19.96 11.83
C VAL A 57 1.13 20.63 11.86
N GLU A 58 1.25 21.75 11.17
CA GLU A 58 2.41 22.63 11.28
C GLU A 58 2.26 23.52 12.52
N ILE A 59 3.29 23.53 13.36
CA ILE A 59 3.29 24.28 14.61
C ILE A 59 3.97 25.63 14.35
N LEU A 60 3.17 26.70 14.41
CA LEU A 60 3.66 28.06 14.25
C LEU A 60 3.70 28.78 15.61
N PRO A 61 4.77 29.52 15.91
CA PRO A 61 4.81 30.33 17.11
C PRO A 61 3.76 31.45 17.07
N PRO A 62 3.14 31.82 18.21
CA PRO A 62 2.09 32.84 18.25
C PRO A 62 2.61 34.27 18.00
N SER A 63 3.93 34.49 18.13
CA SER A 63 4.59 35.77 17.87
C SER A 63 6.03 35.57 17.42
N GLY A 64 6.63 36.59 16.79
CA GLY A 64 8.04 36.58 16.42
C GLY A 64 8.96 36.63 17.64
N GLY A 65 10.11 35.97 17.56
CA GLY A 65 11.00 35.83 18.71
C GLY A 65 12.24 34.98 18.48
N ARG A 66 12.92 34.65 19.59
CA ARG A 66 14.09 33.77 19.65
C ARG A 66 13.74 32.50 20.44
N ILE A 67 14.06 31.33 19.89
CA ILE A 67 13.97 30.07 20.63
C ILE A 67 14.98 30.08 21.78
N GLU A 68 14.51 29.83 23.00
CA GLU A 68 15.38 29.70 24.18
C GLU A 68 15.83 28.26 24.37
N LYS A 69 14.88 27.32 24.24
CA LYS A 69 15.12 25.91 24.48
C LYS A 69 14.17 25.06 23.68
N ILE A 70 14.68 24.00 23.09
CA ILE A 70 13.89 22.92 22.49
C ILE A 70 13.84 21.78 23.51
N LEU A 71 12.64 21.27 23.78
CA LEU A 71 12.39 20.23 24.77
C LEU A 71 12.01 18.89 24.13
N ALA A 72 11.49 18.92 22.90
CA ALA A 72 11.15 17.73 22.12
C ALA A 72 12.29 17.34 21.17
N GLU A 73 12.44 16.04 20.94
CA GLU A 73 13.37 15.47 19.97
C GLU A 73 12.60 14.90 18.78
N GLU A 74 13.27 14.81 17.63
CA GLU A 74 12.67 14.23 16.42
C GLU A 74 12.31 12.76 16.64
N GLY A 75 11.11 12.38 16.23
CA GLY A 75 10.59 11.03 16.43
C GLY A 75 9.95 10.77 17.81
N ASN A 76 9.95 11.74 18.72
CA ASN A 76 9.24 11.59 19.98
C ASN A 76 7.72 11.52 19.78
N ASN A 77 7.09 10.62 20.53
CA ASN A 77 5.64 10.64 20.70
C ASN A 77 5.27 11.72 21.72
N VAL A 78 4.36 12.61 21.33
CA VAL A 78 3.89 13.72 22.16
C VAL A 78 2.37 13.68 22.23
N ASN A 79 1.82 14.14 23.34
CA ASN A 79 0.39 14.31 23.54
C ASN A 79 0.01 15.79 23.41
N SER A 80 -1.25 16.05 23.09
CA SER A 80 -1.78 17.41 23.04
C SER A 80 -1.53 18.15 24.36
N GLY A 81 -0.98 19.36 24.27
CA GLY A 81 -0.59 20.19 25.41
C GLY A 81 0.84 19.99 25.92
N ASP A 82 1.60 19.01 25.41
CA ASP A 82 3.00 18.85 25.77
C ASP A 82 3.84 20.05 25.31
N ILE A 83 4.79 20.48 26.14
CA ILE A 83 5.64 21.63 25.82
C ILE A 83 6.80 21.15 24.92
N LEU A 84 6.77 21.57 23.66
CA LEU A 84 7.77 21.21 22.66
C LEU A 84 9.00 22.11 22.71
N ALA A 85 8.79 23.41 22.96
CA ALA A 85 9.85 24.40 23.03
C ALA A 85 9.44 25.62 23.88
N LEU A 86 10.45 26.35 24.34
CA LEU A 86 10.33 27.65 24.99
C LEU A 86 10.91 28.72 24.07
N MET A 87 10.16 29.81 23.91
CA MET A 87 10.51 30.92 23.02
C MET A 87 10.35 32.26 23.75
N SER A 88 11.25 33.19 23.47
CA SER A 88 11.14 34.58 23.91
C SER A 88 10.65 35.47 22.81
N SER A 89 9.67 36.33 23.10
CA SER A 89 9.31 37.41 22.18
C SER A 89 10.47 38.38 21.98
N GLN A 90 10.46 39.09 20.85
CA GLN A 90 11.51 40.06 20.53
C GLN A 90 11.66 41.15 21.60
N ASP A 91 10.54 41.62 22.17
CA ASP A 91 10.53 42.58 23.27
C ASP A 91 11.18 42.03 24.53
N ARG A 92 10.86 40.78 24.90
CA ARG A 92 11.47 40.11 26.07
C ARG A 92 12.98 39.97 25.89
N VAL A 93 13.43 39.60 24.69
CA VAL A 93 14.87 39.51 24.38
C VAL A 93 15.53 40.87 24.59
N ALA A 94 14.94 41.95 24.07
CA ALA A 94 15.50 43.30 24.22
C ALA A 94 15.58 43.74 25.69
N ILE A 95 14.53 43.50 26.48
CA ILE A 95 14.49 43.81 27.91
C ILE A 95 15.56 43.02 28.67
N LEU A 96 15.66 41.72 28.42
CA LEU A 96 16.63 40.86 29.10
C LEU A 96 18.07 41.20 28.73
N ASP A 97 18.33 41.55 27.48
CA ASP A 97 19.66 41.97 27.03
C ASP A 97 20.05 43.32 27.67
N ALA A 98 19.10 44.26 27.81
CA ALA A 98 19.32 45.50 28.55
C ALA A 98 19.53 45.25 30.06
N ALA A 99 18.74 44.38 30.68
CA ALA A 99 18.85 44.04 32.09
C ALA A 99 20.19 43.35 32.42
N ARG A 100 20.68 42.50 31.51
CA ARG A 100 21.99 41.84 31.65
C ARG A 100 23.15 42.84 31.68
N ALA A 101 23.01 43.99 30.99
CA ALA A 101 24.01 45.06 31.03
C ALA A 101 24.02 45.84 32.36
N ILE A 102 22.92 45.85 33.10
CA ILE A 102 22.80 46.53 34.40
C ILE A 102 23.38 45.67 35.53
N GLY A 103 23.04 44.37 35.54
CA GLY A 103 23.59 43.42 36.49
C GLY A 103 22.68 42.22 36.76
N GLU A 104 23.18 41.23 37.48
CA GLU A 104 22.47 39.96 37.71
C GLU A 104 21.15 40.10 38.47
N LYS A 105 21.08 41.02 39.44
CA LYS A 105 19.83 41.26 40.20
C LYS A 105 18.69 41.71 39.29
N GLU A 106 18.99 42.64 38.40
CA GLU A 106 18.02 43.20 37.47
C GLU A 106 17.62 42.13 36.43
N PHE A 107 18.61 41.42 35.88
CA PHE A 107 18.37 40.32 34.96
C PHE A 107 17.40 39.26 35.53
N ASN A 108 17.62 38.81 36.77
CA ASN A 108 16.76 37.82 37.41
C ASN A 108 15.34 38.36 37.64
N TYR A 109 15.21 39.62 38.06
CA TYR A 109 13.91 40.26 38.24
C TYR A 109 13.08 40.28 36.95
N TRP A 110 13.69 40.68 35.82
CA TRP A 110 13.01 40.70 34.52
C TRP A 110 12.76 39.30 33.98
N GLN A 111 13.65 38.34 34.23
CA GLN A 111 13.48 36.95 33.83
C GLN A 111 12.29 36.28 34.51
N ASP A 112 12.08 36.55 35.81
CA ASP A 112 10.97 35.98 36.58
C ASP A 112 9.63 36.66 36.26
N SER A 113 9.68 37.98 36.02
CA SER A 113 8.49 38.78 35.69
C SER A 113 7.95 38.45 34.29
N TYR A 114 8.85 38.25 33.32
CA TYR A 114 8.49 37.93 31.94
C TYR A 114 8.80 36.47 31.67
N LYS A 115 7.77 35.62 31.62
CA LYS A 115 7.95 34.20 31.31
C LYS A 115 8.08 33.97 29.80
N PRO A 116 8.85 32.95 29.38
CA PRO A 116 8.90 32.56 27.97
C PRO A 116 7.56 32.00 27.52
N ILE A 117 7.29 32.14 26.22
CA ILE A 117 6.16 31.55 25.52
C ILE A 117 6.41 30.05 25.39
N LYS A 118 5.39 29.27 25.74
CA LYS A 118 5.40 27.81 25.58
C LYS A 118 4.83 27.45 24.21
N ILE A 119 5.61 26.73 23.42
CA ILE A 119 5.12 26.12 22.18
C ILE A 119 4.56 24.75 22.54
N LEU A 120 3.27 24.55 22.30
CA LEU A 120 2.54 23.36 22.71
C LEU A 120 2.32 22.42 21.52
N ALA A 121 2.28 21.13 21.81
CA ALA A 121 1.79 20.12 20.89
C ALA A 121 0.26 20.29 20.70
N PRO A 122 -0.23 20.25 19.44
CA PRO A 122 -1.66 20.33 19.14
C PRO A 122 -2.43 19.11 19.63
#